data_AF-A0A2R6CH08-F1
#
_entry.id   AF-A0A2R6CH08-F1
#
_cell.length_a   1.000
_cell.length_b   1.000
_cell.length_c   1.000
_cell.angle_alpha   90.00
_cell.angle_beta   90.00
_cell.angle_gamma   90.00
#
_symmetry.space_group_name_H-M   'P 1'
#
loop_
_entity.id
_entity.type
_entity.pdbx_description
1 polymer ?
#
loop_
_entity_poly.entity_id
_entity_poly.type
_entity_poly.pdbx_seq_one_letter_code
_entity_poly.pdbx_strand_id
1 'polypeptide(L)'
;MSHPPFRGEESDRGVSPVIGVILMVAITVILAAVIASFVLGLGDQTDEVAPNVNFNGEFNDSTAGNFTLSVDTTDGGADAGDFVLVADDSEFSLDNSSAFGEGTIGAGDSTDELNLTNDSVIPDEFDLDTGDEFDIVFRGDNEQVYDTFEIPEDN
;
A
#
# COMPACT_ATOMS: atom_id res chain seq x y z
N MET A 1 -71.00 -52.84 -19.78
CA MET A 1 -70.16 -51.65 -19.98
C MET A 1 -69.27 -51.50 -18.76
N SER A 2 -67.95 -51.65 -18.92
CA SER A 2 -66.95 -51.25 -17.92
C SER A 2 -65.70 -50.86 -18.70
N HIS A 3 -65.36 -49.58 -18.64
CA HIS A 3 -64.14 -48.98 -19.19
C HIS A 3 -63.05 -49.04 -18.11
N PRO A 4 -61.80 -49.45 -18.43
CA PRO A 4 -60.69 -49.25 -17.51
C PRO A 4 -60.19 -47.79 -17.56
N PRO A 5 -59.68 -47.22 -16.45
CA PRO A 5 -59.11 -45.88 -16.46
C PRO A 5 -57.64 -45.87 -16.92
N PHE A 6 -57.27 -44.71 -17.48
CA PHE A 6 -55.98 -44.36 -18.06
C PHE A 6 -54.83 -44.43 -17.04
N ARG A 7 -53.70 -45.00 -17.47
CA ARG A 7 -52.40 -44.86 -16.81
C ARG A 7 -51.80 -43.54 -17.30
N GLY A 8 -51.50 -42.61 -16.38
CA GLY A 8 -50.79 -41.39 -16.70
C GLY A 8 -49.41 -41.73 -17.23
N GLU A 9 -49.14 -41.41 -18.49
CA GLU A 9 -47.81 -41.38 -19.06
C GLU A 9 -47.17 -40.06 -18.60
N GLU A 10 -46.46 -40.12 -17.47
CA GLU A 10 -45.54 -39.05 -17.09
C GLU A 10 -44.44 -39.03 -18.15
N SER A 11 -44.63 -38.16 -19.15
CA SER A 11 -43.67 -37.94 -20.22
C SER A 11 -42.38 -37.41 -19.60
N ASP A 12 -41.43 -38.32 -19.38
CA ASP A 12 -40.03 -38.02 -19.17
C ASP A 12 -39.55 -37.29 -20.42
N ARG A 13 -39.68 -35.96 -20.41
CA ARG A 13 -39.22 -35.07 -21.47
C ARG A 13 -37.70 -35.01 -21.40
N GLY A 14 -37.06 -36.10 -21.82
CA GLY A 14 -35.64 -36.17 -22.08
C GLY A 14 -35.29 -35.08 -23.09
N VAL A 15 -34.40 -34.19 -22.68
CA VAL A 15 -33.90 -33.12 -23.54
C VAL A 15 -33.28 -33.77 -24.79
N SER A 16 -33.63 -33.29 -25.98
CA SER A 16 -33.13 -33.93 -27.20
C SER A 16 -31.59 -33.84 -27.24
N PRO A 17 -30.88 -34.83 -27.79
CA PRO A 17 -29.41 -34.91 -27.74
C PRO A 17 -28.71 -33.62 -28.19
N VAL A 18 -29.29 -32.93 -29.18
CA VAL A 18 -28.74 -31.68 -29.72
C VAL A 18 -29.06 -30.49 -28.83
N ILE A 19 -30.28 -30.42 -28.29
CA ILE A 19 -30.68 -29.31 -27.41
C ILE A 19 -29.95 -29.42 -26.05
N GLY A 20 -29.69 -30.64 -25.57
CA GLY A 20 -28.91 -30.88 -24.36
C GLY A 20 -27.48 -30.35 -24.48
N VAL A 21 -26.83 -30.56 -25.63
CA VAL A 21 -25.47 -30.05 -25.87
C VAL A 21 -25.45 -28.52 -25.92
N ILE A 22 -26.41 -27.90 -26.62
CA ILE A 22 -26.49 -26.43 -26.70
C ILE A 22 -26.69 -25.83 -25.30
N LEU A 23 -27.58 -26.40 -24.50
CA LEU A 23 -27.84 -25.92 -23.13
C LEU A 23 -26.64 -26.13 -22.21
N MET A 24 -25.96 -27.27 -22.32
CA MET A 24 -24.77 -27.57 -21.55
C MET A 24 -23.65 -26.56 -21.85
N VAL A 25 -23.36 -26.34 -23.13
CA VAL A 25 -22.31 -25.41 -23.56
C VAL A 25 -22.66 -23.97 -23.18
N ALA A 26 -23.92 -23.56 -23.33
CA ALA A 26 -24.35 -22.20 -22.98
C ALA A 26 -24.09 -21.89 -21.50
N ILE A 27 -24.46 -22.81 -20.60
CA ILE A 27 -24.27 -22.62 -19.15
C ILE A 27 -22.78 -22.59 -18.81
N THR A 28 -21.97 -23.51 -19.36
CA THR A 28 -20.53 -23.51 -19.06
C THR A 28 -19.82 -22.26 -19.56
N VAL A 29 -20.24 -21.70 -20.71
CA VAL A 29 -19.68 -20.44 -21.24
C VAL A 29 -20.04 -19.26 -20.33
N ILE A 30 -21.30 -19.19 -19.86
CA ILE A 30 -21.72 -18.14 -18.91
C ILE A 30 -20.93 -18.25 -17.61
N LEU A 31 -20.85 -19.45 -17.01
CA LEU A 31 -20.13 -19.66 -15.76
C LEU A 31 -18.64 -19.34 -15.89
N ALA A 32 -18.01 -19.75 -17.00
CA ALA A 32 -16.61 -19.44 -17.26
C ALA A 32 -16.38 -17.93 -17.39
N ALA A 33 -17.23 -17.21 -18.13
CA ALA A 33 -17.11 -15.76 -18.29
C ALA A 33 -17.28 -15.03 -16.95
N VAL A 34 -18.27 -15.42 -16.15
CA VAL A 34 -18.55 -14.79 -14.85
C VAL A 34 -17.39 -15.00 -13.88
N ILE A 35 -16.86 -16.22 -13.76
CA ILE A 35 -15.73 -16.50 -12.88
C ILE A 35 -14.46 -15.80 -13.39
N ALA A 36 -14.24 -15.73 -14.70
CA ALA A 36 -13.12 -14.99 -15.27
C ALA A 36 -13.18 -13.50 -14.91
N SER A 37 -14.37 -12.88 -14.92
CA SER A 37 -14.54 -11.50 -14.45
C SER A 37 -14.29 -11.35 -12.95
N PHE A 38 -14.69 -12.32 -12.12
CA PHE A 38 -14.38 -12.30 -10.69
C PHE A 38 -12.88 -12.47 -10.41
N VAL A 39 -12.21 -13.38 -11.12
CA VAL A 39 -10.76 -13.62 -10.97
C VAL A 39 -9.96 -12.42 -11.47
N LEU A 40 -10.34 -11.84 -12.60
CA LEU A 40 -9.68 -10.64 -13.14
C LEU A 40 -9.91 -9.41 -12.23
N GLY A 41 -11.12 -9.25 -11.67
CA GLY A 41 -11.41 -8.18 -10.72
C GLY A 41 -10.72 -8.32 -9.35
N LEU A 42 -10.17 -9.50 -9.04
CA LEU A 42 -9.30 -9.73 -7.87
C LEU A 42 -7.82 -9.50 -8.19
N GLY A 43 -7.43 -9.50 -9.46
CA GLY A 43 -6.05 -9.23 -9.87
C GLY A 43 -5.65 -7.75 -9.84
N ASP A 44 -6.63 -6.86 -9.74
CA ASP A 44 -6.45 -5.40 -9.65
C ASP A 44 -6.38 -4.89 -8.19
N GLN A 45 -6.55 -5.79 -7.21
CA GLN A 45 -6.47 -5.50 -5.76
C GLN A 45 -5.15 -6.01 -5.16
N THR A 46 -4.07 -6.04 -5.94
CA THR A 46 -2.75 -6.04 -5.31
C THR A 46 -2.49 -4.63 -4.81
N ASP A 47 -3.22 -4.23 -3.75
CA ASP A 47 -2.85 -3.07 -2.96
C ASP A 47 -1.40 -3.31 -2.52
N GLU A 48 -0.45 -2.47 -2.94
CA GLU A 48 0.87 -2.45 -2.34
C GLU A 48 0.66 -2.10 -0.86
N VAL A 49 0.76 -3.13 0.00
CA VAL A 49 0.55 -2.99 1.43
C VAL A 49 1.77 -2.24 1.96
N ALA A 50 1.53 -1.07 2.56
CA ALA A 50 2.58 -0.31 3.23
C ALA A 50 3.35 -1.22 4.21
N PRO A 51 4.70 -1.25 4.15
CA PRO A 51 5.51 -2.15 4.95
C PRO A 51 5.40 -1.84 6.44
N ASN A 52 5.56 -2.82 7.32
CA ASN A 52 5.55 -2.57 8.75
C ASN A 52 6.92 -2.09 9.22
N VAL A 53 7.07 -0.77 9.41
CA VAL A 53 8.30 -0.11 9.88
C VAL A 53 7.98 0.71 11.12
N ASN A 54 8.87 0.69 12.10
CA ASN A 54 8.83 1.57 13.26
C ASN A 54 10.03 2.52 13.21
N PHE A 55 9.73 3.82 13.08
CA PHE A 55 10.71 4.88 13.03
C PHE A 55 10.87 5.50 14.42
N ASN A 56 12.09 5.93 14.74
CA ASN A 56 12.38 6.71 15.94
C ASN A 56 13.24 7.91 15.54
N GLY A 57 12.71 9.11 15.79
CA GLY A 57 13.41 10.37 15.52
C GLY A 57 13.99 10.97 16.79
N GLU A 58 15.23 11.46 16.72
CA GLU A 58 15.90 12.17 17.81
C GLU A 58 16.45 13.50 17.32
N PHE A 59 16.21 14.57 18.09
CA PHE A 59 16.82 15.88 17.85
C PHE A 59 18.09 16.05 18.68
N ASN A 60 19.10 16.68 18.11
CA ASN A 60 20.34 17.00 18.80
C ASN A 60 20.20 18.31 19.59
N ASP A 61 20.32 18.24 20.92
CA ASP A 61 20.28 19.40 21.85
C ASP A 61 21.31 20.51 21.57
N SER A 62 22.36 20.23 20.77
CA SER A 62 23.45 21.19 20.56
C SER A 62 23.16 22.24 19.47
N THR A 63 22.25 21.92 18.54
CA THR A 63 21.87 22.78 17.41
C THR A 63 20.41 22.52 17.07
N ALA A 64 19.56 23.54 17.18
CA ALA A 64 18.15 23.43 16.79
C ALA A 64 18.02 22.95 15.33
N GLY A 65 17.08 22.05 15.06
CA GLY A 65 16.84 21.51 13.72
C GLY A 65 17.70 20.33 13.28
N ASN A 66 18.75 19.96 14.03
CA ASN A 66 19.51 18.74 13.74
C ASN A 66 18.72 17.51 14.20
N PHE A 67 18.38 16.65 13.25
CA PHE A 67 17.52 15.49 13.40
C PHE A 67 18.24 14.22 12.92
N THR A 68 18.08 13.13 13.66
CA THR A 68 18.53 11.80 13.24
C THR A 68 17.32 10.87 13.27
N LEU A 69 17.09 10.16 12.18
CA LEU A 69 16.02 9.19 12.06
C LEU A 69 16.60 7.77 12.06
N SER A 70 16.04 6.89 12.90
CA SER A 70 16.46 5.50 13.04
C SER A 70 15.30 4.54 12.83
N VAL A 71 15.60 3.31 12.40
CA VAL A 71 14.62 2.23 12.25
C VAL A 71 14.75 1.24 13.40
N ASP A 72 13.77 1.18 14.29
CA ASP A 72 13.77 0.23 15.41
C ASP A 72 13.46 -1.20 14.94
N THR A 73 12.41 -1.32 14.12
CA THR A 73 11.91 -2.62 13.62
C THR A 73 11.36 -2.47 12.21
N THR A 74 11.53 -3.49 11.38
CA THR A 74 10.97 -3.58 10.03
C THR A 74 10.64 -5.03 9.68
N ASP A 75 9.69 -5.24 8.79
CA ASP A 75 9.41 -6.55 8.17
C ASP A 75 10.43 -6.96 7.09
N GLY A 76 11.36 -6.05 6.75
CA GLY A 76 12.45 -6.29 5.81
C GLY A 76 12.09 -6.12 4.33
N GLY A 77 10.89 -5.58 4.04
CA GLY A 77 10.44 -5.27 2.68
C GLY A 77 10.37 -3.77 2.35
N ALA A 78 10.75 -2.91 3.29
CA ALA A 78 10.67 -1.46 3.13
C ALA A 78 11.83 -0.91 2.29
N ASP A 79 11.54 -0.25 1.18
CA ASP A 79 12.53 0.50 0.39
C ASP A 79 12.55 1.96 0.82
N ALA A 80 13.74 2.56 0.95
CA ALA A 80 13.90 3.96 1.35
C ALA A 80 13.22 4.93 0.37
N GLY A 81 13.14 4.57 -0.91
CA GLY A 81 12.51 5.40 -1.95
C GLY A 81 10.98 5.48 -1.84
N ASP A 82 10.36 4.61 -1.05
CA ASP A 82 8.93 4.64 -0.81
C ASP A 82 8.55 5.57 0.34
N PHE A 83 9.52 6.16 1.05
CA PHE A 83 9.26 7.05 2.18
C PHE A 83 9.76 8.47 1.92
N VAL A 84 8.99 9.43 2.40
CA VAL A 84 9.30 10.85 2.33
C VAL A 84 9.04 11.50 3.68
N LEU A 85 9.81 12.52 4.02
CA LEU A 85 9.44 13.50 5.03
C LEU A 85 8.52 14.53 4.36
N VAL A 86 7.42 14.91 5.01
CA VAL A 86 6.44 15.86 4.48
C VAL A 86 6.22 16.96 5.50
N ALA A 87 6.32 18.21 5.08
CA ALA A 87 6.05 19.37 5.89
C ALA A 87 5.36 20.43 5.03
N ASP A 88 4.16 20.86 5.43
CA ASP A 88 3.28 21.71 4.63
C ASP A 88 3.10 21.21 3.18
N ASP A 89 3.60 21.95 2.19
CA ASP A 89 3.53 21.63 0.76
C ASP A 89 4.89 21.10 0.21
N SER A 90 5.81 20.75 1.11
CA SER A 90 7.17 20.33 0.78
C SER A 90 7.44 18.87 1.14
N GLU A 91 8.32 18.22 0.37
CA GLU A 91 8.67 16.81 0.56
C GLU A 91 10.18 16.57 0.41
N PHE A 92 10.74 15.72 1.26
CA PHE A 92 12.12 15.27 1.20
C PHE A 92 12.22 13.74 1.21
N SER A 93 12.81 13.17 0.16
CA SER A 93 12.89 11.71 -0.02
C SER A 93 13.92 11.04 0.89
N LEU A 94 13.57 9.89 1.45
CA LEU A 94 14.43 9.16 2.38
C LEU A 94 15.49 8.27 1.69
N ASP A 95 15.43 8.11 0.36
CA ASP A 95 16.51 7.52 -0.46
C ASP A 95 17.66 8.50 -0.75
N ASN A 96 17.59 9.73 -0.23
CA ASN A 96 18.69 10.68 -0.31
C ASN A 96 19.93 10.16 0.43
N SER A 97 21.13 10.44 -0.07
CA SER A 97 22.39 9.98 0.54
C SER A 97 22.64 10.51 1.96
N SER A 98 21.99 11.60 2.37
CA SER A 98 22.03 12.11 3.75
C SER A 98 21.00 11.44 4.67
N ALA A 99 20.02 10.76 4.10
CA ALA A 99 19.04 9.94 4.80
C ALA A 99 19.52 8.47 4.85
N PHE A 100 18.73 7.51 4.36
CA PHE A 100 19.12 6.09 4.35
C PHE A 100 19.91 5.69 3.09
N GLY A 101 19.93 6.56 2.06
CA GLY A 101 20.44 6.21 0.74
C GLY A 101 19.53 5.24 -0.01
N GLU A 102 19.93 4.83 -1.20
CA GLU A 102 19.12 3.94 -2.04
C GLU A 102 19.04 2.50 -1.49
N GLY A 103 17.84 1.92 -1.51
CA GLY A 103 17.59 0.50 -1.29
C GLY A 103 16.76 0.19 -0.04
N THR A 104 16.82 -1.07 0.41
CA THR A 104 15.98 -1.54 1.51
C THR A 104 16.47 -1.07 2.87
N ILE A 105 15.59 -0.48 3.67
CA ILE A 105 15.87 -0.09 5.05
C ILE A 105 15.74 -1.30 6.00
N GLY A 106 16.74 -1.48 6.84
CA GLY A 106 16.85 -2.55 7.84
C GLY A 106 16.66 -2.05 9.27
N ALA A 107 16.36 -2.98 10.18
CA ALA A 107 16.33 -2.68 11.60
C ALA A 107 17.74 -2.31 12.10
N GLY A 108 17.85 -1.18 12.79
CA GLY A 108 19.10 -0.60 13.25
C GLY A 108 19.75 0.37 12.25
N ASP A 109 19.19 0.56 11.05
CA ASP A 109 19.66 1.59 10.14
C ASP A 109 19.32 2.97 10.70
N SER A 110 20.12 3.98 10.37
CA SER A 110 19.92 5.36 10.78
C SER A 110 20.44 6.30 9.71
N THR A 111 19.81 7.46 9.61
CA THR A 111 20.27 8.54 8.75
C THR A 111 21.56 9.15 9.29
N ASP A 112 22.25 9.92 8.44
CA ASP A 112 23.16 10.92 8.96
C ASP A 112 22.36 12.03 9.68
N GLU A 113 23.05 12.92 10.39
CA GLU A 113 22.41 14.08 11.00
C GLU A 113 21.87 15.01 9.90
N LEU A 114 20.55 15.11 9.80
CA LEU A 114 19.82 15.98 8.88
C LEU A 114 19.60 17.32 9.57
N ASN A 115 20.06 18.41 8.98
CA ASN A 115 19.73 19.74 9.48
C ASN A 115 18.48 20.26 8.76
N LEU A 116 17.35 20.28 9.45
CA LEU A 116 16.05 20.60 8.86
C LEU A 116 15.76 22.10 8.77
N THR A 117 16.62 22.97 9.33
CA THR A 117 16.29 24.40 9.50
C THR A 117 17.19 25.37 8.75
N ASN A 118 18.36 24.93 8.26
CA ASN A 118 19.33 25.77 7.55
C ASN A 118 20.37 24.88 6.82
N ASP A 119 19.94 23.90 6.04
CA ASP A 119 20.88 23.01 5.33
C ASP A 119 20.91 23.24 3.83
N SER A 120 22.13 23.22 3.29
CA SER A 120 22.33 23.34 1.85
C SER A 120 22.12 22.03 1.10
N VAL A 121 22.00 20.89 1.81
CA VAL A 121 21.78 19.56 1.22
C VAL A 121 20.29 19.21 1.13
N ILE A 122 19.46 19.71 2.05
CA ILE A 122 18.01 19.68 1.93
C ILE A 122 17.53 20.77 0.94
N PRO A 123 16.53 20.51 0.08
CA PRO A 123 15.99 21.53 -0.80
C PRO A 123 15.48 22.73 0.01
N ASP A 124 15.73 23.96 -0.47
CA ASP A 124 15.25 25.21 0.16
C ASP A 124 13.72 25.22 0.43
N GLU A 125 12.96 24.34 -0.22
CA GLU A 125 11.51 24.21 -0.07
C GLU A 125 11.12 23.37 1.16
N PHE A 126 12.02 22.54 1.71
CA PHE A 126 11.85 21.73 2.93
C PHE A 126 12.64 22.33 4.12
N ASP A 127 12.93 23.63 4.07
CA ASP A 127 13.60 24.37 5.15
C ASP A 127 12.56 24.76 6.20
N LEU A 128 12.63 24.15 7.38
CA LEU A 128 11.65 24.27 8.45
C LEU A 128 12.15 25.22 9.53
N ASP A 129 11.24 25.85 10.25
CA ASP A 129 11.58 26.65 11.43
C ASP A 129 11.41 25.81 12.71
N THR A 130 12.06 26.26 13.79
CA THR A 130 11.81 25.66 15.11
C THR A 130 10.35 25.86 15.50
N GLY A 131 9.71 24.80 15.99
CA GLY A 131 8.27 24.75 16.28
C GLY A 131 7.42 24.20 15.14
N ASP A 132 8.00 23.93 13.95
CA ASP A 132 7.28 23.31 12.85
C ASP A 132 7.16 21.79 13.03
N GLU A 133 6.12 21.21 12.44
CA GLU A 133 5.84 19.78 12.43
C GLU A 133 6.13 19.19 11.05
N PHE A 134 6.67 17.97 11.01
CA PHE A 134 6.82 17.18 9.79
C PHE A 134 6.46 15.72 10.02
N ASP A 135 5.98 15.08 8.96
CA ASP A 135 5.50 13.71 8.96
C ASP A 135 6.45 12.78 8.19
N ILE A 136 6.58 11.53 8.65
CA ILE A 136 7.13 10.45 7.82
C ILE A 136 5.99 9.77 7.10
N VAL A 137 6.02 9.78 5.78
CA VAL A 137 4.93 9.30 4.93
C VAL A 137 5.42 8.24 3.96
N PHE A 138 4.70 7.12 3.87
CA PHE A 138 4.85 6.14 2.81
C PHE A 138 4.06 6.55 1.57
N ARG A 139 4.75 6.53 0.43
CA ARG A 139 4.27 6.90 -0.91
C ARG A 139 4.20 5.64 -1.80
N GLY A 140 3.24 4.77 -1.54
CA GLY A 140 2.89 3.67 -2.44
C GLY A 140 1.57 3.91 -3.18
N ASP A 141 0.86 2.83 -3.54
CA ASP A 141 -0.52 2.92 -4.04
C ASP A 141 -1.49 3.54 -3.03
N ASN A 142 -1.15 3.41 -1.75
CA ASN A 142 -1.83 4.06 -0.63
C ASN A 142 -0.83 4.93 0.14
N GLU A 143 -1.31 6.07 0.61
CA GLU A 143 -0.53 6.96 1.49
C GLU A 143 -0.75 6.59 2.96
N GLN A 144 0.32 6.52 3.74
CA GLN A 144 0.27 6.28 5.18
C GLN A 144 1.28 7.15 5.91
N VAL A 145 0.80 7.88 6.93
CA VAL A 145 1.67 8.57 7.89
C VAL A 145 2.10 7.59 8.98
N TYR A 146 3.42 7.50 9.22
CA TYR A 146 4.02 6.62 10.22
C TYR A 146 4.21 7.32 11.56
N ASP A 147 4.76 8.53 11.51
CA ASP A 147 5.07 9.32 12.69
C ASP A 147 5.11 10.81 12.34
N THR A 148 4.93 11.65 13.37
CA THR A 148 4.94 13.12 13.28
C THR A 148 5.92 13.67 14.30
N PHE A 149 6.83 14.52 13.86
CA PHE A 149 7.85 15.14 14.70
C PHE A 149 7.68 16.65 14.71
N GLU A 150 7.84 17.25 15.89
CA GLU A 150 7.87 18.70 16.08
C GLU A 150 9.31 19.13 16.37
N ILE A 151 9.81 20.11 15.61
CA ILE A 151 11.15 20.65 15.82
C ILE A 151 11.16 21.44 17.14
N PRO A 152 12.06 21.13 18.10
CA PRO A 152 12.09 21.82 19.38
C PRO A 152 12.42 23.32 19.22
N GLU A 153 11.78 24.18 20.02
CA GLU A 153 12.09 25.60 20.09
C GLU A 153 13.50 25.86 20.64
N ASP A 154 14.25 26.77 20.00
CA ASP A 154 15.54 27.27 20.50
C ASP A 154 15.31 28.08 21.80
N ASN A 155 16.01 27.71 22.88
CA ASN A 155 15.82 28.29 24.23
C ASN A 155 16.81 29.41 24.56
#